data_AF-A0A2D9WIZ7-F1
#
_entry.id   AF-A0A2D9WIZ7-F1
#
_cell.length_a   1.000
_cell.length_b   1.000
_cell.length_c   1.000
_cell.angle_alpha   90.00
_cell.angle_beta   90.00
_cell.angle_gamma   90.00
#
_symmetry.space_group_name_H-M   'P 1'
#
loop_
_entity.id
_entity.type
_entity.pdbx_description
1 polymer ?
#
loop_
_entity_poly.entity_id
_entity_poly.type
_entity_poly.pdbx_seq_one_letter_code
_entity_poly.pdbx_strand_id
1 'polypeptide(L)'
;MKAAQFTGGLFFFCFGLPFTLVPFMMFSDGTFRLEDPVFTVFMIAFSLPFLLAGLSLNLMGLGMIRWALVASKDPSLAPRLGKIGPERIAITEHPFPEYRGEYVRQSEIVNGRDWYRMVDSNHRLYYYAANEGGNPGWSIDDRQDTGARDWFNGGWFSTTGSTIPSGRRKWNDLDPSWVEIEVLESAEKKGNWWESKS
;
A
#
# COMPACT_ATOMS: atom_id res chain seq x y z
N MET A 1 -14.14 -6.47 -7.44
CA MET A 1 -12.71 -6.83 -7.39
C MET A 1 -12.40 -7.94 -6.38
N LYS A 2 -12.82 -7.82 -5.11
CA LYS A 2 -12.58 -8.85 -4.07
C LYS A 2 -13.10 -10.26 -4.41
N ALA A 3 -14.29 -10.38 -5.00
CA ALA A 3 -14.83 -11.68 -5.43
C ALA A 3 -13.97 -12.36 -6.50
N ALA A 4 -13.45 -11.59 -7.47
CA ALA A 4 -12.55 -12.12 -8.50
C ALA A 4 -11.18 -12.52 -7.93
N GLN A 5 -10.65 -11.76 -6.98
CA GLN A 5 -9.42 -12.12 -6.25
C GLN A 5 -9.59 -13.38 -5.40
N PHE A 6 -10.75 -13.54 -4.76
CA PHE A 6 -11.06 -14.75 -4.00
C PHE A 6 -11.16 -15.98 -4.92
N THR A 7 -11.93 -15.88 -6.01
CA THR A 7 -12.10 -16.98 -6.97
C THR A 7 -10.77 -17.32 -7.66
N GLY A 8 -10.00 -16.32 -8.09
CA GLY A 8 -8.67 -16.52 -8.65
C GLY A 8 -7.70 -17.14 -7.63
N GLY A 9 -7.72 -16.66 -6.40
CA GLY A 9 -6.95 -17.23 -5.29
C GLY A 9 -7.25 -18.70 -5.04
N LEU A 10 -8.54 -19.07 -5.01
CA LEU A 10 -8.98 -20.46 -4.89
C LEU A 10 -8.53 -21.31 -6.08
N PHE A 11 -8.63 -20.77 -7.31
CA PHE A 11 -8.15 -21.45 -8.50
C PHE A 11 -6.65 -21.78 -8.42
N PHE A 12 -5.80 -20.78 -8.16
CA PHE A 12 -4.34 -20.98 -8.08
C PHE A 12 -3.94 -21.89 -6.93
N PHE A 13 -4.63 -21.80 -5.79
CA PHE A 13 -4.41 -22.72 -4.68
C PHE A 13 -4.73 -24.16 -5.08
N CYS A 14 -5.93 -24.44 -5.60
CA CYS A 14 -6.32 -25.79 -5.99
C CYS A 14 -5.47 -26.33 -7.16
N PHE A 15 -5.13 -25.48 -8.13
CA PHE A 15 -4.31 -25.86 -9.28
C PHE A 15 -2.86 -26.22 -8.89
N GLY A 16 -2.31 -25.60 -7.84
CA GLY A 16 -0.97 -25.93 -7.34
C GLY A 16 -0.89 -27.26 -6.56
N LEU A 17 -1.99 -27.74 -5.98
CA LEU A 17 -1.99 -28.92 -5.10
C LEU A 17 -1.42 -30.20 -5.75
N PRO A 18 -1.79 -30.58 -6.99
CA PRO A 18 -1.23 -31.77 -7.62
C PRO A 18 0.30 -31.73 -7.71
N PHE A 19 0.88 -30.56 -8.00
CA PHE A 19 2.31 -30.35 -8.12
C PHE A 19 3.03 -30.42 -6.76
N THR A 20 2.45 -29.79 -5.73
CA THR A 20 2.95 -29.84 -4.35
C THR A 20 2.95 -31.26 -3.80
N LEU A 21 1.97 -32.08 -4.23
CA LEU A 21 1.82 -33.45 -3.76
C LEU A 21 2.69 -34.47 -4.50
N VAL A 22 3.41 -34.11 -5.57
CA VAL A 22 4.24 -35.05 -6.34
C VAL A 22 5.21 -35.87 -5.47
N PRO A 23 5.99 -35.28 -4.53
CA PRO A 23 6.86 -36.07 -3.65
C PRO A 23 6.08 -37.06 -2.78
N PHE A 24 4.89 -36.70 -2.32
CA PHE A 24 4.04 -37.55 -1.48
C PHE A 24 3.42 -38.70 -2.30
N MET A 25 3.02 -38.43 -3.55
CA MET A 25 2.54 -39.46 -4.47
C MET A 25 3.66 -40.47 -4.79
N MET A 26 4.86 -39.98 -5.12
CA MET A 26 6.03 -40.85 -5.37
C MET A 26 6.42 -41.67 -4.13
N PHE A 27 6.29 -41.08 -2.94
CA PHE A 27 6.50 -41.79 -1.68
C PHE A 27 5.46 -42.89 -1.46
N SER A 28 4.19 -42.58 -1.67
CA SER A 28 3.09 -43.55 -1.56
C SER A 28 3.25 -44.73 -2.51
N ASP A 29 3.76 -44.50 -3.71
CA ASP A 29 3.97 -45.53 -4.74
C ASP A 29 5.27 -46.35 -4.53
N GLY A 30 6.01 -46.11 -3.44
CA GLY A 30 7.26 -46.84 -3.15
C GLY A 30 8.40 -46.50 -4.11
N THR A 31 8.36 -45.33 -4.74
CA THR A 31 9.40 -44.89 -5.70
C THR A 31 10.73 -44.62 -5.00
N PHE A 32 10.70 -44.22 -3.72
CA PHE A 32 11.91 -44.04 -2.91
C PHE A 32 12.31 -45.38 -2.27
N ARG A 33 13.48 -45.89 -2.66
CA ARG A 33 14.01 -47.19 -2.23
C ARG A 33 15.29 -46.99 -1.44
N LEU A 34 15.27 -47.34 -0.15
CA LEU A 34 16.44 -47.21 0.73
C LEU A 34 17.61 -48.12 0.31
N GLU A 35 17.30 -49.20 -0.40
CA GLU A 35 18.27 -50.15 -0.97
C GLU A 35 19.03 -49.59 -2.17
N ASP A 36 18.46 -48.58 -2.86
CA ASP A 36 19.10 -47.86 -3.97
C ASP A 36 19.14 -46.36 -3.66
N PRO A 37 20.15 -45.92 -2.88
CA PRO A 37 20.27 -44.53 -2.47
C PRO A 37 20.52 -43.59 -3.66
N VAL A 38 21.18 -44.05 -4.73
CA VAL A 38 21.47 -43.22 -5.90
C VAL A 38 20.19 -42.92 -6.67
N PHE A 39 19.37 -43.94 -6.94
CA PHE A 39 18.08 -43.76 -7.57
C PHE A 39 17.14 -42.90 -6.72
N THR A 40 17.13 -43.11 -5.40
CA THR A 40 16.31 -42.33 -4.47
C THR A 40 16.69 -40.85 -4.48
N VAL A 41 17.99 -40.52 -4.42
CA VAL A 41 18.45 -39.13 -4.50
C VAL A 41 18.06 -38.49 -5.83
N PHE A 42 18.17 -39.23 -6.94
CA PHE A 42 17.72 -38.76 -8.25
C PHE A 42 16.21 -38.47 -8.28
N MET A 43 15.39 -39.37 -7.74
CA MET A 43 13.92 -39.18 -7.66
C MET A 43 13.54 -37.98 -6.77
N ILE A 44 14.25 -37.76 -5.67
CA ILE A 44 14.06 -36.58 -4.82
C ILE A 44 14.34 -35.32 -5.66
N ALA A 45 15.51 -35.26 -6.30
CA ALA A 45 15.91 -34.14 -7.14
C ALA A 45 14.92 -33.89 -8.30
N PHE A 46 14.38 -34.96 -8.89
CA PHE A 46 13.36 -34.90 -9.94
C PHE A 46 12.02 -34.35 -9.45
N SER A 47 11.63 -34.66 -8.22
CA SER A 47 10.35 -34.20 -7.64
C SER A 47 10.38 -32.74 -7.17
N LEU A 48 11.57 -32.19 -6.87
CA LEU A 48 11.75 -30.85 -6.31
C LEU A 48 11.18 -29.72 -7.19
N PRO A 49 11.39 -29.68 -8.53
CA PRO A 49 10.79 -28.66 -9.38
C PRO A 49 9.27 -28.62 -9.29
N PHE A 50 8.60 -29.78 -9.21
CA PHE A 50 7.15 -29.86 -9.08
C PHE A 50 6.69 -29.36 -7.71
N LEU A 51 7.38 -29.75 -6.64
CA LEU A 51 7.10 -29.25 -5.30
C LEU A 51 7.23 -27.73 -5.22
N LEU A 52 8.32 -27.18 -5.77
CA LEU A 52 8.56 -25.73 -5.75
C LEU A 52 7.54 -24.96 -6.60
N ALA A 53 7.20 -25.46 -7.79
CA ALA A 53 6.17 -24.87 -8.64
C ALA A 53 4.79 -24.91 -7.97
N GLY A 54 4.41 -26.05 -7.38
CA GLY A 54 3.17 -26.21 -6.65
C GLY A 54 3.07 -25.28 -5.44
N LEU A 55 4.11 -25.23 -4.61
CA LEU A 55 4.18 -24.33 -3.46
C LEU A 55 4.09 -22.87 -3.88
N SER A 56 4.73 -22.49 -4.99
CA SER A 56 4.65 -21.13 -5.54
C SER A 56 3.21 -20.76 -5.90
N LEU A 57 2.49 -21.65 -6.59
CA LEU A 57 1.09 -21.45 -6.95
C LEU A 57 0.17 -21.45 -5.72
N ASN A 58 0.40 -22.35 -4.75
CA ASN A 58 -0.36 -22.38 -3.51
C ASN A 58 -0.18 -21.09 -2.69
N LEU A 59 1.06 -20.60 -2.56
CA LEU A 59 1.36 -19.35 -1.84
C LEU A 59 0.77 -18.13 -2.56
N MET A 60 0.84 -18.10 -3.90
CA MET A 60 0.19 -17.07 -4.70
C MET A 60 -1.34 -17.08 -4.48
N GLY A 61 -1.96 -18.26 -4.53
CA GLY A 61 -3.38 -18.45 -4.28
C GLY A 61 -3.81 -18.00 -2.88
N LEU A 62 -3.09 -18.45 -1.84
CA LEU A 62 -3.32 -18.04 -0.44
C LEU A 62 -3.12 -16.54 -0.24
N GLY A 63 -2.12 -15.95 -0.91
CA GLY A 63 -1.90 -14.51 -0.92
C GLY A 63 -3.13 -13.77 -1.43
N MET A 64 -3.65 -14.15 -2.59
CA MET A 64 -4.85 -13.54 -3.16
C MET A 64 -6.10 -13.73 -2.28
N ILE A 65 -6.30 -14.92 -1.70
CA ILE A 65 -7.40 -15.18 -0.76
C ILE A 65 -7.26 -14.28 0.47
N ARG A 66 -6.05 -14.17 1.05
CA ARG A 66 -5.78 -13.29 2.19
C ARG A 66 -6.14 -11.85 1.86
N TRP A 67 -5.71 -11.33 0.71
CA TRP A 67 -6.06 -9.97 0.29
C TRP A 67 -7.57 -9.77 0.07
N ALA A 68 -8.28 -10.79 -0.43
CA ALA A 68 -9.73 -10.73 -0.58
C ALA A 68 -10.48 -10.74 0.77
N LEU A 69 -9.94 -11.47 1.76
CA LEU A 69 -10.54 -11.64 3.10
C LEU A 69 -10.12 -10.57 4.11
N VAL A 70 -9.00 -9.87 3.89
CA VAL A 70 -8.65 -8.68 4.69
C VAL A 70 -9.78 -7.68 4.48
N ALA A 71 -10.61 -7.56 5.53
CA ALA A 71 -11.61 -6.52 5.64
C ALA A 71 -10.91 -5.20 5.35
N SER A 72 -11.50 -4.35 4.51
CA SER A 72 -11.09 -2.96 4.43
C SER A 72 -11.29 -2.42 5.84
N LYS A 73 -10.21 -2.39 6.64
CA LYS A 73 -10.23 -1.73 7.93
C LYS A 73 -10.72 -0.34 7.62
N ASP A 74 -11.85 0.06 8.19
CA ASP A 74 -12.38 1.39 7.95
C ASP A 74 -11.24 2.38 8.20
N PRO A 75 -10.74 3.05 7.15
CA PRO A 75 -9.56 3.90 7.27
C PRO A 75 -9.75 5.01 8.31
N SER A 76 -11.01 5.40 8.55
CA SER A 76 -11.38 6.42 9.54
C SER A 76 -11.21 5.94 10.99
N LEU A 77 -11.17 4.61 11.21
CA LEU A 77 -10.98 3.98 12.52
C LEU A 77 -9.53 3.58 12.79
N ALA A 78 -8.61 3.81 11.84
CA ALA A 78 -7.20 3.50 12.05
C ALA A 78 -6.61 4.46 13.10
N PRO A 79 -5.88 3.97 14.13
CA PRO A 79 -5.24 4.86 15.09
C PRO A 79 -4.21 5.75 14.40
N ARG A 80 -4.03 6.96 14.92
CA ARG A 80 -3.03 7.91 14.41
C ARG A 80 -1.63 7.30 14.50
N LEU A 81 -0.88 7.44 13.42
CA LEU A 81 0.47 6.92 13.26
C LEU A 81 1.40 8.09 12.92
N GLY A 82 2.33 8.38 13.83
CA GLY A 82 3.29 9.48 13.72
C GLY A 82 2.84 10.76 14.41
N LYS A 83 3.66 11.81 14.27
CA LYS A 83 3.38 13.15 14.80
C LYS A 83 2.25 13.82 14.01
N ILE A 84 1.55 14.75 14.66
CA ILE A 84 0.58 15.62 14.00
C ILE A 84 1.32 16.43 12.94
N GLY A 85 0.84 16.40 11.69
CA GLY A 85 1.37 17.20 10.59
C GLY A 85 1.06 18.69 10.76
N PRO A 86 1.53 19.58 9.88
CA PRO A 86 1.20 21.00 9.94
C PRO A 86 -0.30 21.29 9.85
N GLU A 87 -0.75 22.45 10.33
CA GLU A 87 -2.16 22.84 10.21
C GLU A 87 -2.56 23.20 8.78
N ARG A 88 -1.61 23.79 8.04
CA ARG A 88 -1.81 24.31 6.70
C ARG A 88 -0.62 23.99 5.82
N ILE A 89 -0.91 23.66 4.59
CA ILE A 89 0.07 23.47 3.52
C ILE A 89 -0.41 24.18 2.26
N ALA A 90 0.49 24.46 1.35
CA ALA A 90 0.15 24.93 0.01
C ALA A 90 0.77 24.01 -1.03
N ILE A 91 -0.01 23.66 -2.05
CA ILE A 91 0.54 23.07 -3.28
C ILE A 91 0.83 24.23 -4.23
N THR A 92 2.10 24.60 -4.37
CA THR A 92 2.54 25.78 -5.14
C THR A 92 2.89 25.45 -6.59
N GLU A 93 3.40 24.25 -6.84
CA GLU A 93 3.62 23.68 -8.17
C GLU A 93 2.78 22.41 -8.34
N HIS A 94 2.02 22.33 -9.43
CA HIS A 94 1.32 21.14 -9.88
C HIS A 94 0.99 21.28 -11.39
N PRO A 95 1.02 20.20 -12.19
CA PRO A 95 0.73 20.25 -13.64
C PRO A 95 -0.68 20.69 -13.94
N PHE A 96 -1.62 20.23 -13.13
CA PHE A 96 -3.04 20.55 -13.19
C PHE A 96 -3.33 21.68 -12.20
N PRO A 97 -3.65 22.90 -12.68
CA PRO A 97 -3.83 24.08 -11.83
C PRO A 97 -4.89 23.95 -10.75
N GLU A 98 -5.92 23.13 -10.97
CA GLU A 98 -7.04 22.88 -10.06
C GLU A 98 -6.62 22.27 -8.72
N TYR A 99 -5.45 21.62 -8.66
CA TYR A 99 -4.90 21.08 -7.42
C TYR A 99 -3.97 22.05 -6.69
N ARG A 100 -3.70 23.25 -7.25
CA ARG A 100 -2.83 24.25 -6.61
C ARG A 100 -3.62 25.15 -5.68
N GLY A 101 -3.08 25.39 -4.49
CA GLY A 101 -3.63 26.32 -3.51
C GLY A 101 -3.43 25.84 -2.07
N GLU A 102 -4.14 26.46 -1.14
CA GLU A 102 -4.03 26.15 0.28
C GLU A 102 -4.89 24.95 0.67
N TYR A 103 -4.31 24.07 1.48
CA TYR A 103 -4.97 22.92 2.07
C TYR A 103 -4.87 22.99 3.59
N VAL A 104 -5.97 22.64 4.25
CA VAL A 104 -6.11 22.66 5.71
C VAL A 104 -6.23 21.22 6.21
N ARG A 105 -5.46 20.92 7.26
CA ARG A 105 -5.52 19.63 7.94
C ARG A 105 -6.91 19.40 8.53
N GLN A 106 -7.48 18.23 8.30
CA GLN A 106 -8.79 17.86 8.85
C GLN A 106 -8.65 17.29 10.27
N SER A 107 -9.75 17.27 11.03
CA SER A 107 -9.74 16.77 12.41
C SER A 107 -9.68 15.25 12.47
N GLU A 108 -10.27 14.61 11.47
CA GLU A 108 -10.32 13.19 11.24
C GLU A 108 -9.01 12.70 10.63
N ILE A 109 -8.68 11.44 10.90
CA ILE A 109 -7.53 10.75 10.32
C ILE A 109 -7.99 9.76 9.26
N VAL A 110 -7.17 9.59 8.24
CA VAL A 110 -7.40 8.63 7.16
C VAL A 110 -6.20 7.72 7.09
N ASN A 111 -6.41 6.40 7.18
CA ASN A 111 -5.34 5.40 7.16
C ASN A 111 -4.25 5.67 8.23
N GLY A 112 -4.67 6.20 9.38
CA GLY A 112 -3.77 6.56 10.48
C GLY A 112 -2.88 7.77 10.19
N ARG A 113 -3.15 8.56 9.16
CA ARG A 113 -2.41 9.79 8.83
C ARG A 113 -3.34 10.99 8.83
N ASP A 114 -2.75 12.17 9.06
CA ASP A 114 -3.43 13.42 8.76
C ASP A 114 -3.66 13.54 7.26
N TRP A 115 -4.81 14.10 6.90
CA TRP A 115 -5.15 14.43 5.53
C TRP A 115 -5.58 15.89 5.44
N TYR A 116 -5.46 16.45 4.24
CA TYR A 116 -5.66 17.86 4.01
C TYR A 116 -6.69 18.05 2.92
N ARG A 117 -7.56 19.04 3.10
CA ARG A 117 -8.57 19.44 2.11
C ARG A 117 -8.30 20.87 1.68
N MET A 118 -8.41 21.12 0.39
CA MET A 118 -8.24 22.45 -0.17
C MET A 118 -9.31 23.40 0.39
N VAL A 119 -8.96 24.65 0.67
CA VAL A 119 -9.87 25.61 1.32
C VAL A 119 -11.14 25.85 0.48
N ASP A 120 -10.97 26.02 -0.83
CA ASP A 120 -12.04 26.46 -1.74
C ASP A 120 -12.64 25.32 -2.59
N SER A 121 -12.27 24.07 -2.33
CA SER A 121 -12.74 22.93 -3.12
C SER A 121 -12.70 21.60 -2.37
N ASN A 122 -13.10 20.52 -3.03
CA ASN A 122 -13.05 19.17 -2.47
C ASN A 122 -11.76 18.42 -2.82
N HIS A 123 -10.78 19.08 -3.44
CA HIS A 123 -9.46 18.49 -3.65
C HIS A 123 -8.83 18.16 -2.30
N ARG A 124 -8.16 17.01 -2.23
CA ARG A 124 -7.58 16.50 -1.00
C ARG A 124 -6.22 15.87 -1.23
N LEU A 125 -5.41 15.91 -0.19
CA LEU A 125 -4.15 15.18 -0.04
C LEU A 125 -4.31 14.19 1.12
N TYR A 126 -4.17 12.91 0.85
CA TYR A 126 -4.34 11.86 1.87
C TYR A 126 -3.36 10.72 1.66
N TYR A 127 -3.15 9.90 2.69
CA TYR A 127 -2.32 8.71 2.59
C TYR A 127 -3.17 7.50 2.20
N TYR A 128 -2.77 6.80 1.14
CA TYR A 128 -3.32 5.53 0.72
C TYR A 128 -2.48 4.38 1.30
N ALA A 129 -3.13 3.47 2.04
CA ALA A 129 -2.48 2.34 2.73
C ALA A 129 -2.57 1.01 1.97
N ALA A 130 -2.62 1.03 0.64
CA ALA A 130 -2.72 -0.17 -0.21
C ALA A 130 -3.97 -1.04 0.09
N ASN A 131 -5.07 -0.40 0.48
CA ASN A 131 -6.31 -1.06 0.91
C ASN A 131 -6.99 -1.89 -0.20
N GLU A 132 -6.83 -1.51 -1.47
CA GLU A 132 -7.29 -2.24 -2.67
C GLU A 132 -6.12 -2.86 -3.46
N GLY A 133 -4.91 -2.90 -2.89
CA GLY A 133 -3.66 -3.32 -3.56
C GLY A 133 -2.80 -2.12 -3.98
N GLY A 134 -1.85 -2.33 -4.91
CA GLY A 134 -0.95 -1.26 -5.36
C GLY A 134 0.12 -0.87 -4.33
N ASN A 135 0.75 0.28 -4.54
CA ASN A 135 1.80 0.79 -3.66
C ASN A 135 1.22 1.81 -2.67
N PRO A 136 1.61 1.77 -1.38
CA PRO A 136 1.19 2.78 -0.42
C PRO A 136 1.90 4.11 -0.69
N GLY A 137 1.23 5.21 -0.39
CA GLY A 137 1.78 6.54 -0.68
C GLY A 137 0.81 7.67 -0.40
N TRP A 138 1.25 8.89 -0.71
CA TRP A 138 0.41 10.07 -0.68
C TRP A 138 -0.30 10.24 -2.02
N SER A 139 -1.61 10.49 -1.98
CA SER A 139 -2.44 10.66 -3.16
C SER A 139 -3.09 12.04 -3.14
N ILE A 140 -3.10 12.70 -4.29
CA ILE A 140 -3.88 13.90 -4.54
C ILE A 140 -5.09 13.49 -5.40
N ASP A 141 -6.29 13.84 -4.95
CA ASP A 141 -7.52 13.47 -5.66
C ASP A 141 -8.62 14.50 -5.41
N ASP A 142 -9.61 14.53 -6.29
CA ASP A 142 -10.77 15.43 -6.28
C ASP A 142 -12.06 14.76 -5.77
N ARG A 143 -12.04 13.43 -5.59
CA ARG A 143 -13.19 12.66 -5.12
C ARG A 143 -13.12 12.44 -3.61
N GLN A 144 -14.29 12.27 -3.00
CA GLN A 144 -14.44 12.05 -1.56
C GLN A 144 -14.74 10.58 -1.26
N ASP A 145 -13.97 9.99 -0.34
CA ASP A 145 -14.18 8.66 0.21
C ASP A 145 -13.47 8.52 1.56
N THR A 146 -13.48 7.32 2.13
CA THR A 146 -12.76 6.99 3.38
C THR A 146 -11.23 6.94 3.26
N GLY A 147 -10.64 6.99 2.07
CA GLY A 147 -9.22 6.73 1.80
C GLY A 147 -8.91 5.25 1.51
N ALA A 148 -9.95 4.45 1.29
CA ALA A 148 -9.82 3.03 0.98
C ALA A 148 -9.52 2.79 -0.50
N ARG A 149 -9.88 3.73 -1.37
CA ARG A 149 -9.71 3.60 -2.81
C ARG A 149 -8.33 4.01 -3.28
N ASP A 150 -7.82 3.32 -4.29
CA ASP A 150 -6.59 3.70 -4.99
C ASP A 150 -6.89 4.82 -6.01
N TRP A 151 -7.17 6.02 -5.50
CA TRP A 151 -7.59 7.18 -6.29
C TRP A 151 -6.58 8.32 -6.20
N PHE A 152 -6.10 8.78 -7.35
CA PHE A 152 -5.02 9.76 -7.47
C PHE A 152 -5.12 10.59 -8.77
N ASN A 153 -6.28 11.17 -9.08
CA ASN A 153 -6.44 12.00 -10.28
C ASN A 153 -5.46 13.19 -10.35
N GLY A 154 -4.90 13.63 -9.20
CA GLY A 154 -3.82 14.61 -9.09
C GLY A 154 -2.43 13.97 -8.89
N GLY A 155 -2.26 12.70 -9.24
CA GLY A 155 -1.03 11.96 -9.06
C GLY A 155 -0.81 11.42 -7.65
N TRP A 156 0.23 10.59 -7.53
CA TRP A 156 0.60 9.96 -6.26
C TRP A 156 2.11 9.90 -6.03
N PHE A 157 2.51 9.80 -4.77
CA PHE A 157 3.88 9.74 -4.31
C PHE A 157 4.11 8.52 -3.42
N SER A 158 4.87 7.54 -3.93
CA SER A 158 5.18 6.29 -3.22
C SER A 158 6.02 6.54 -1.97
N THR A 159 5.51 6.15 -0.79
CA THR A 159 6.28 6.18 0.46
C THR A 159 5.62 5.37 1.58
N THR A 160 6.44 4.86 2.49
CA THR A 160 6.00 4.27 3.77
C THR A 160 6.06 5.27 4.93
N GLY A 161 6.62 6.47 4.70
CA GLY A 161 6.78 7.51 5.70
C GLY A 161 5.45 8.07 6.20
N SER A 162 5.44 8.63 7.42
CA SER A 162 4.26 9.30 7.98
C SER A 162 4.21 10.79 7.77
N THR A 163 5.30 11.38 7.28
CA THR A 163 5.40 12.80 7.02
C THR A 163 4.91 13.12 5.61
N ILE A 164 4.26 14.27 5.47
CA ILE A 164 3.90 14.81 4.16
C ILE A 164 5.15 14.99 3.29
N PRO A 165 5.05 14.81 1.97
CA PRO A 165 6.20 14.90 1.06
C PRO A 165 6.49 16.36 0.69
N SER A 166 6.89 17.17 1.68
CA SER A 166 7.17 18.60 1.50
C SER A 166 8.36 18.88 0.56
N GLY A 167 8.35 20.08 -0.01
CA GLY A 167 9.27 20.54 -1.06
C GLY A 167 8.87 20.05 -2.45
N ARG A 168 9.67 20.44 -3.45
CA ARG A 168 9.50 20.03 -4.85
C ARG A 168 9.94 18.57 -5.08
N ARG A 169 9.03 17.72 -5.56
CA ARG A 169 9.26 16.27 -5.77
C ARG A 169 8.63 15.75 -7.06
N LYS A 170 9.11 14.60 -7.52
CA LYS A 170 8.50 13.86 -8.64
C LYS A 170 7.37 12.98 -8.14
N TRP A 171 6.22 13.09 -8.79
CA TRP A 171 5.00 12.34 -8.54
C TRP A 171 4.68 11.49 -9.77
N ASN A 172 4.02 10.36 -9.54
CA ASN A 172 3.65 9.40 -10.56
C ASN A 172 2.33 9.80 -11.22
N ASP A 173 2.13 9.33 -12.46
CA ASP A 173 0.92 9.54 -13.26
C ASP A 173 0.60 11.02 -13.56
N LEU A 174 1.66 11.81 -13.71
CA LEU A 174 1.61 13.22 -14.05
C LEU A 174 2.60 13.56 -15.18
N ASP A 175 2.23 14.51 -16.04
CA ASP A 175 3.12 15.10 -17.04
C ASP A 175 2.89 16.63 -17.13
N PRO A 176 3.87 17.48 -16.76
CA PRO A 176 5.14 17.14 -16.11
C PRO A 176 4.95 16.45 -14.75
N SER A 177 5.94 15.74 -14.22
CA SER A 177 5.80 14.96 -12.98
C SER A 177 6.07 15.75 -11.69
N TRP A 178 6.16 17.07 -11.71
CA TRP A 178 6.62 17.86 -10.56
C TRP A 178 5.47 18.43 -9.74
N VAL A 179 5.55 18.24 -8.43
CA VAL A 179 4.65 18.86 -7.44
C VAL A 179 5.49 19.44 -6.31
N GLU A 180 5.15 20.66 -5.87
CA GLU A 180 5.79 21.33 -4.74
C GLU A 180 4.78 21.58 -3.63
N ILE A 181 5.10 21.07 -2.44
CA ILE A 181 4.28 21.24 -1.23
C ILE A 181 5.05 22.06 -0.22
N GLU A 182 4.53 23.24 0.10
CA GLU A 182 5.06 24.13 1.12
C GLU A 182 4.26 24.00 2.41
N VAL A 183 4.97 24.02 3.54
CA VAL A 183 4.33 24.09 4.85
C VAL A 183 4.10 25.56 5.16
N LEU A 184 2.85 25.97 5.27
CA LEU A 184 2.51 27.30 5.74
C LEU A 184 2.74 27.32 7.25
N GLU A 185 3.43 28.35 7.76
CA GLU A 185 3.88 28.42 9.15
C GLU A 185 2.79 27.89 10.11
N SER A 186 3.05 26.73 10.71
CA SER A 186 2.28 26.30 11.87
C SER A 186 2.51 27.34 12.94
N ALA A 187 1.45 27.86 13.54
CA ALA A 187 1.47 28.91 14.56
C ALA A 187 2.12 28.46 15.89
N GLU A 188 3.15 27.61 15.86
CA GLU A 188 3.96 27.18 16.99
C GLU A 188 5.36 27.80 16.94
N LYS A 189 5.38 29.13 17.03
CA LYS A 189 6.40 29.80 17.83
C LYS A 189 5.85 31.09 18.42
N LYS A 190 4.90 30.97 19.36
CA LYS A 190 4.80 31.98 20.42
C LYS A 190 6.08 31.85 21.24
N GLY A 191 7.10 32.60 20.84
CA GLY A 191 8.23 32.91 21.70
C GLY A 191 7.65 33.38 23.03
N ASN A 192 7.96 32.63 24.07
CA ASN A 192 7.56 32.92 25.42
C ASN A 192 7.93 34.37 25.76
N TRP A 193 6.94 35.23 26.01
CA TRP A 193 7.16 36.67 26.20
C TRP A 193 8.00 37.01 27.46
N TRP A 194 8.38 36.01 28.27
CA TRP A 194 9.21 36.14 29.47
C TRP A 194 10.72 36.01 29.23
N GLU A 195 11.19 35.60 28.05
CA GLU A 195 12.64 35.49 27.77
C GLU A 195 13.33 36.84 27.46
N SER A 196 12.58 37.95 27.36
CA SER A 196 13.17 39.28 27.11
C SER A 196 13.42 40.10 28.39
N LYS A 197 13.37 39.49 29.58
CA LYS A 197 13.69 40.15 30.85
C LYS A 197 14.53 39.24 31.76
N SER A 198 15.81 39.12 31.46
CA SER A 198 16.85 38.88 32.47
C SER A 198 18.11 39.64 32.10
#